data_AF-A0A7V9U0N4-F1
#
_entry.id   AF-A0A7V9U0N4-F1
#
_cell.length_a   1.000
_cell.length_b   1.000
_cell.length_c   1.000
_cell.angle_alpha   90.00
_cell.angle_beta   90.00
_cell.angle_gamma   90.00
#
_symmetry.space_group_name_H-M   'P 1'
#
loop_
_entity.id
_entity.type
_entity.pdbx_description
1 polymer ?
#
loop_
_entity_poly.entity_id
_entity_poly.type
_entity_poly.pdbx_seq_one_letter_code
_entity_poly.pdbx_strand_id
1 'polypeptide(L)'
;MVVFIARDNPERAMSFGYELISETDRLPDFPDLGRMVPEYQNQKIREIIFRPYRIVYRVNHERKLCEIARVWHSARGIPVI
;
A
#
# COMPACT_ATOMS: atom_id res chain seq x y z
N MET A 1 4.19 -9.46 6.85
CA MET A 1 4.05 -9.81 5.42
C MET A 1 5.39 -10.29 4.85
N VAL A 2 6.44 -9.45 4.83
CA VAL A 2 7.79 -9.88 4.41
C VAL A 2 8.27 -11.10 5.20
N VAL A 3 8.17 -11.08 6.53
CA VAL A 3 8.51 -12.24 7.40
C VAL A 3 7.64 -13.48 7.10
N PHE A 4 6.40 -13.29 6.65
CA PHE A 4 5.52 -14.41 6.29
C PHE A 4 5.95 -15.03 4.96
N ILE A 5 6.23 -14.20 3.95
CA ILE A 5 6.77 -14.64 2.64
C ILE A 5 8.14 -15.30 2.84
N ALA A 6 8.99 -14.75 3.72
CA ALA A 6 10.34 -15.23 3.94
C ALA A 6 10.41 -16.65 4.52
N ARG A 7 9.36 -17.09 5.22
CA ARG A 7 9.26 -18.47 5.73
C ARG A 7 9.18 -19.49 4.59
N ASP A 8 8.54 -19.11 3.49
CA ASP A 8 8.37 -20.00 2.32
C ASP A 8 9.44 -19.72 1.25
N ASN A 9 9.80 -18.45 1.05
CA ASN A 9 10.77 -18.00 0.05
C ASN A 9 11.43 -16.66 0.46
N PRO A 10 12.66 -16.68 1.02
CA PRO A 10 13.36 -15.49 1.49
C PRO A 10 13.79 -14.53 0.38
N GLU A 11 14.20 -15.04 -0.78
CA GLU A 11 14.57 -14.18 -1.93
C GLU A 11 13.36 -13.39 -2.44
N ARG A 12 12.21 -14.07 -2.59
CA ARG A 12 10.96 -13.40 -2.94
C ARG A 12 10.58 -12.35 -1.91
N ALA A 13 10.78 -12.61 -0.62
CA ALA A 13 10.48 -11.65 0.44
C ALA A 13 11.32 -10.38 0.33
N MET A 14 12.60 -10.52 -0.06
CA MET A 14 13.51 -9.41 -0.29
C MET A 14 13.09 -8.58 -1.51
N SER A 15 12.91 -9.21 -2.68
CA SER A 15 12.46 -8.52 -3.90
C SER A 15 11.13 -7.81 -3.68
N PHE A 16 10.17 -8.49 -3.04
CA PHE A 16 8.87 -7.93 -2.72
C PHE A 16 8.97 -6.71 -1.78
N GLY A 17 9.89 -6.71 -0.82
CA GLY A 17 10.15 -5.56 0.05
C GLY A 17 10.65 -4.35 -0.73
N TYR A 18 11.59 -4.56 -1.68
CA TYR A 18 12.10 -3.48 -2.53
C TYR A 18 11.05 -2.94 -3.49
N GLU A 19 10.25 -3.81 -4.11
CA GLU A 19 9.14 -3.39 -4.98
C GLU A 19 8.15 -2.52 -4.20
N LEU A 20 7.82 -2.90 -2.96
CA LEU A 20 6.93 -2.12 -2.11
C LEU A 20 7.49 -0.72 -1.82
N ILE A 21 8.77 -0.62 -1.45
CA ILE A 21 9.43 0.66 -1.17
C ILE A 21 9.40 1.54 -2.41
N SER A 22 9.78 0.98 -3.57
CA SER A 22 9.82 1.71 -4.84
C SER A 22 8.45 2.26 -5.25
N GLU A 23 7.37 1.51 -5.02
CA GLU A 23 6.00 2.01 -5.25
C GLU A 23 5.64 3.15 -4.29
N THR A 24 6.04 3.06 -3.02
CA THR A 24 5.75 4.10 -2.02
C THR A 24 6.59 5.36 -2.18
N ASP A 25 7.81 5.28 -2.73
CA ASP A 25 8.70 6.42 -2.94
C ASP A 25 8.12 7.47 -3.90
N ARG A 26 7.17 7.06 -4.75
CA ARG A 26 6.50 7.95 -5.72
C ARG A 26 5.29 8.70 -5.13
N LEU A 27 4.82 8.27 -3.95
CA LEU A 27 3.63 8.85 -3.31
C LEU A 27 3.78 10.31 -2.85
N PRO A 28 4.94 10.79 -2.37
CA PRO A 28 5.11 12.20 -2.01
C PRO A 28 4.91 13.14 -3.20
N ASP A 29 5.39 12.74 -4.38
CA ASP A 29 5.29 13.54 -5.61
C ASP A 29 3.91 13.40 -6.26
N PHE A 30 3.30 12.23 -6.14
CA PHE A 30 2.02 11.89 -6.76
C PHE A 30 1.05 11.27 -5.74
N PRO A 31 0.59 12.03 -4.73
CA PRO A 31 -0.29 11.50 -3.69
C PRO A 31 -1.63 11.00 -4.26
N ASP A 32 -2.04 11.53 -5.42
CA ASP A 32 -3.29 11.19 -6.09
C ASP A 32 -3.21 10.02 -7.07
N LEU A 33 -2.04 9.37 -7.22
CA LEU A 33 -1.83 8.22 -8.13
C LEU A 33 -2.67 7.00 -7.77
N GLY A 34 -2.96 6.78 -6.49
CA GLY A 34 -3.85 5.72 -6.05
C GLY A 34 -5.29 5.94 -6.56
N ARG A 35 -6.17 4.99 -6.28
CA ARG A 35 -7.62 5.20 -6.39
C ARG A 35 -8.21 5.39 -5.00
N MET A 36 -9.36 6.05 -4.90
CA MET A 36 -10.12 6.04 -3.66
C MET A 36 -10.44 4.60 -3.27
N VAL A 37 -10.32 4.27 -1.97
CA VAL A 37 -10.75 2.96 -1.49
C VAL A 37 -12.29 2.89 -1.54
N PRO A 38 -12.88 2.02 -2.40
CA PRO A 38 -14.32 1.97 -2.61
C PRO A 38 -15.12 1.78 -1.31
N GLU A 39 -14.55 1.04 -0.36
CA GLU A 39 -15.18 0.65 0.89
C GLU A 39 -15.31 1.80 1.91
N TYR A 40 -14.48 2.84 1.82
CA TYR A 40 -14.45 3.94 2.81
C TYR A 40 -15.05 5.25 2.30
N GLN A 41 -15.29 5.37 0.98
CA GLN A 41 -15.82 6.58 0.33
C GLN A 41 -15.16 7.90 0.78
N ASN A 42 -13.89 7.84 1.21
CA ASN A 42 -13.14 8.95 1.73
C ASN A 42 -11.99 9.27 0.77
N GLN A 43 -12.02 10.46 0.17
CA GLN A 43 -11.00 10.91 -0.80
C GLN A 43 -9.58 10.95 -0.23
N LYS A 44 -9.43 11.07 1.10
CA LYS A 44 -8.13 11.04 1.77
C LYS A 44 -7.58 9.63 1.95
N ILE A 45 -8.42 8.60 1.83
CA ILE A 45 -8.02 7.20 1.95
C ILE A 45 -7.93 6.61 0.54
N ARG A 46 -6.71 6.30 0.15
CA ARG A 46 -6.39 5.91 -1.23
C ARG A 46 -5.61 4.61 -1.22
N GLU A 47 -5.64 3.92 -2.35
CA GLU A 47 -4.93 2.66 -2.52
C GLU A 47 -4.23 2.53 -3.86
N ILE A 48 -3.10 1.83 -3.83
CA ILE A 48 -2.40 1.33 -5.00
C ILE A 48 -2.66 -0.18 -5.08
N ILE A 49 -3.05 -0.65 -6.28
CA ILE A 49 -3.20 -2.07 -6.55
C ILE A 49 -1.82 -2.65 -6.87
N PHE A 50 -1.20 -3.30 -5.89
CA PHE A 50 0.09 -3.95 -6.03
C PHE A 50 -0.06 -5.48 -5.97
N ARG A 51 -0.60 -6.08 -7.05
CA ARG A 51 -1.13 -7.46 -7.01
C ARG A 51 -0.09 -8.48 -6.53
N PRO A 52 -0.48 -9.45 -5.68
CA PRO A 52 -1.83 -9.68 -5.15
C PRO A 52 -2.19 -8.82 -3.93
N TYR A 53 -1.40 -7.81 -3.58
CA TYR A 53 -1.60 -6.91 -2.46
C TYR A 53 -2.25 -5.57 -2.87
N ARG A 54 -2.73 -4.82 -1.88
CA ARG A 54 -3.19 -3.44 -1.95
C ARG A 54 -2.37 -2.66 -0.94
N ILE A 55 -1.80 -1.53 -1.35
CA ILE A 55 -1.12 -0.59 -0.46
C ILE A 55 -2.14 0.49 -0.15
N VAL A 56 -2.60 0.56 1.08
CA VAL A 56 -3.59 1.54 1.54
C VAL A 56 -2.86 2.64 2.30
N TYR A 57 -3.11 3.88 1.91
CA TYR A 57 -2.45 5.05 2.46
C TYR A 57 -3.43 6.21 2.65
N ARG A 58 -3.04 7.16 3.51
CA ARG A 58 -3.77 8.39 3.75
C ARG A 58 -2.99 9.57 3.20
N VAL A 59 -3.70 10.48 2.54
CA VAL A 59 -3.12 11.70 2.00
C VAL A 59 -3.45 12.89 2.89
N ASN A 60 -2.42 13.63 3.27
CA ASN A 60 -2.54 14.93 3.91
C ASN A 60 -1.88 15.99 3.03
N HIS A 61 -2.67 16.68 2.21
CA HIS A 61 -2.17 17.71 1.30
C HIS A 61 -1.60 18.93 2.03
N GLU A 62 -2.18 19.31 3.18
CA GLU A 62 -1.71 20.46 3.97
C GLU A 62 -0.28 20.23 4.48
N ARG A 63 0.00 19.00 4.94
CA ARG A 63 1.32 18.60 5.43
C ARG A 63 2.23 18.01 4.36
N LYS A 64 1.77 17.91 3.11
CA LYS A 64 2.45 17.21 2.01
C LYS A 64 2.96 15.82 2.44
N LEU A 65 2.11 15.06 3.12
CA LEU A 65 2.46 13.78 3.73
C LEU A 65 1.54 12.67 3.21
N CYS A 66 2.14 11.53 2.87
CA CYS A 66 1.44 10.27 2.62
C CYS A 66 1.77 9.27 3.73
N GLU A 67 0.77 8.80 4.46
CA GLU A 67 0.93 7.82 5.54
C GLU A 67 0.48 6.45 5.06
N ILE A 68 1.39 5.46 5.03
CA ILE A 68 1.01 4.08 4.71
C ILE A 68 0.24 3.50 5.89
N ALA A 69 -1.08 3.31 5.73
CA ALA A 69 -1.93 2.76 6.76
C ALA A 69 -1.77 1.24 6.87
N ARG A 70 -1.73 0.53 5.72
CA ARG A 70 -1.58 -0.92 5.68
C ARG A 70 -1.17 -1.41 4.29
N VAL A 71 -0.43 -2.52 4.25
CA VAL A 71 -0.31 -3.36 3.06
C VAL A 71 -1.10 -4.65 3.29
N TRP A 72 -2.05 -4.93 2.41
CA TRP A 72 -3.04 -6.00 2.61
C TRP A 72 -3.11 -6.93 1.40
N HIS A 73 -3.24 -8.23 1.64
CA HIS A 73 -3.42 -9.19 0.54
C HIS A 73 -4.87 -9.15 0.04
N SER A 74 -5.08 -8.90 -1.25
CA SER A 74 -6.41 -8.66 -1.84
C SER A 74 -7.39 -9.83 -1.64
N ALA A 75 -6.88 -11.07 -1.57
CA ALA A 75 -7.73 -12.24 -1.32
C ALA A 75 -8.20 -12.38 0.14
N ARG A 76 -7.72 -11.54 1.08
CA ARG A 76 -8.09 -11.62 2.50
C ARG A 76 -9.31 -10.76 2.87
N GLY A 77 -10.05 -10.26 1.87
CA GLY A 77 -11.24 -9.45 2.08
C GLY A 77 -10.94 -7.99 2.38
N ILE A 78 -11.90 -7.29 3.01
CA ILE A 78 -11.85 -5.84 3.26
C ILE A 78 -10.84 -5.55 4.40
N PRO A 79 -9.80 -4.74 4.17
CA PRO A 79 -8.92 -4.32 5.25
C PRO A 79 -9.67 -3.36 6.18
N VAL A 80 -9.69 -3.66 7.49
CA VAL A 80 -10.13 -2.72 8.54
C VAL A 80 -8.99 -1.72 8.79
N ILE A 81 -9.20 -0.43 8.48
CA ILE A 81 -8.20 0.65 8.55
C ILE A 81 -8.35 1.45 9.85
#